data_AF-A0A7C7PCC1-F1
#
_entry.id   AF-A0A7C7PCC1-F1
#
_cell.length_a   1.000
_cell.length_b   1.000
_cell.length_c   1.000
_cell.angle_alpha   90.00
_cell.angle_beta   90.00
_cell.angle_gamma   90.00
#
_symmetry.space_group_name_H-M   'P 1'
#
loop_
_entity.id
_entity.type
_entity.pdbx_description
1 polymer ?
#
loop_
_entity_poly.entity_id
_entity_poly.type
_entity_poly.pdbx_seq_one_letter_code
_entity_poly.pdbx_strand_id
1 'polypeptide(L)'
;DSPAKHAGILSGDMISKIDDEVVKDLSLNDAAKLIRGQKGTTVVLTIVRLGEEDPIEFYLTRTDIMVQDVAFAEMIDDDTGYIVLTRFSKNAPREMETALRSLINQDMNNLILDLRNNPGGLLAAAIDVLELIIPKGEKLLWTKGRNKESNREFISRKNPLLDYKVKIAVLINEGSASASEILSGVIQDLDRGIVIGNKSFGKGLVQSVYGIDQNRSLKVTTAKYYIPSGRLIQKPDYLNEKVVKNVVLEDSVFTTKGGRIVKGGGGIYPDYVVENIQVGPLTRECWRKSYFFSFARENKNGFETFDDVLNDKKIMDKFSKYLKSNELDIKIEGQSQFEQSKEKLQKYDDKNA
;
A
#
# COMPACT_ATOMS: atom_id res chain seq x y z
N ASP A 1 -13.93 11.54 -7.57
CA ASP A 1 -14.96 11.34 -8.62
C ASP A 1 -14.51 10.42 -9.72
N SER A 2 -15.38 9.48 -10.10
CA SER A 2 -15.19 8.60 -11.26
C SER A 2 -16.51 8.46 -12.01
N PRO A 3 -16.49 8.16 -13.32
CA PRO A 3 -17.71 7.91 -14.09
C PRO A 3 -18.60 6.83 -13.45
N ALA A 4 -17.99 5.76 -12.94
CA ALA A 4 -18.71 4.66 -12.28
C ALA A 4 -19.48 5.14 -11.02
N LYS A 5 -18.85 5.98 -10.18
CA LYS A 5 -19.51 6.54 -8.99
C LYS A 5 -20.69 7.44 -9.38
N HIS A 6 -20.52 8.29 -10.39
CA HIS A 6 -21.59 9.17 -10.86
C HIS A 6 -22.75 8.40 -11.49
N ALA A 7 -22.46 7.29 -12.16
CA ALA A 7 -23.48 6.42 -12.73
C ALA A 7 -24.24 5.61 -11.68
N GLY A 8 -23.81 5.62 -10.40
CA GLY A 8 -24.48 4.89 -9.32
C GLY A 8 -24.05 3.43 -9.19
N ILE A 9 -22.86 3.07 -9.69
CA ILE A 9 -22.24 1.77 -9.42
C ILE A 9 -21.75 1.76 -7.96
N LEU A 10 -22.07 0.70 -7.24
CA LEU A 10 -21.83 0.56 -5.80
C LEU A 10 -20.77 -0.50 -5.51
N SER A 11 -20.07 -0.35 -4.39
CA SER A 11 -19.18 -1.41 -3.90
C SER A 11 -19.97 -2.69 -3.63
N GLY A 12 -19.52 -3.81 -4.22
CA GLY A 12 -20.19 -5.11 -4.15
C GLY A 12 -20.87 -5.54 -5.45
N ASP A 13 -21.12 -4.60 -6.38
CA ASP A 13 -21.65 -4.90 -7.71
C ASP A 13 -20.74 -5.87 -8.48
N MET A 14 -21.37 -6.80 -9.22
CA MET A 14 -20.65 -7.75 -10.08
C MET A 14 -20.82 -7.37 -11.54
N ILE A 15 -19.72 -7.12 -12.25
CA ILE A 15 -19.73 -6.94 -13.70
C ILE A 15 -19.94 -8.30 -14.35
N SER A 16 -21.02 -8.48 -15.11
CA SER A 16 -21.30 -9.70 -15.87
C SER A 16 -20.93 -9.57 -17.35
N LYS A 17 -21.02 -8.36 -17.90
CA LYS A 17 -20.57 -8.01 -19.25
C LYS A 17 -19.91 -6.64 -19.33
N ILE A 18 -19.00 -6.50 -20.30
CA ILE A 18 -18.45 -5.22 -20.74
C ILE A 18 -18.74 -5.10 -22.22
N ASP A 19 -19.53 -4.10 -22.60
CA ASP A 19 -20.19 -4.04 -23.90
C ASP A 19 -20.91 -5.38 -24.16
N ASP A 20 -20.61 -6.08 -25.27
CA ASP A 20 -21.22 -7.37 -25.59
C ASP A 20 -20.48 -8.59 -24.99
N GLU A 21 -19.30 -8.37 -24.38
CA GLU A 21 -18.40 -9.44 -23.95
C GLU A 21 -18.71 -9.92 -22.53
N VAL A 22 -18.93 -11.23 -22.36
CA VAL A 22 -19.13 -11.86 -21.05
C VAL A 22 -17.80 -11.99 -20.32
N VAL A 23 -17.72 -11.47 -19.09
CA VAL A 23 -16.43 -11.37 -18.38
C VAL A 23 -16.08 -12.57 -17.50
N LYS A 24 -16.94 -13.58 -17.42
CA LYS A 24 -16.81 -14.71 -16.48
C LYS A 24 -15.47 -15.43 -16.56
N ASP A 25 -14.93 -15.61 -17.77
CA ASP A 25 -13.70 -16.34 -18.03
C ASP A 25 -12.49 -15.41 -18.28
N LEU A 26 -12.68 -14.10 -18.15
CA LEU A 26 -11.62 -13.12 -18.35
C LEU A 26 -10.76 -12.96 -17.09
N SER A 27 -9.46 -12.74 -17.30
CA SER A 27 -8.60 -12.25 -16.22
C SER A 27 -8.99 -10.81 -15.85
N LEU A 28 -8.72 -10.40 -14.60
CA LEU A 28 -8.93 -9.02 -14.18
C LEU A 28 -8.23 -7.99 -15.10
N ASN A 29 -7.05 -8.35 -15.61
CA ASN A 29 -6.30 -7.49 -16.51
C ASN A 29 -6.99 -7.36 -17.88
N ASP A 30 -7.59 -8.43 -18.38
CA ASP A 30 -8.28 -8.40 -19.68
C ASP A 30 -9.62 -7.69 -19.57
N ALA A 31 -10.39 -7.93 -18.50
CA ALA A 31 -11.58 -7.13 -18.19
C ALA A 31 -11.24 -5.63 -18.06
N ALA A 32 -10.15 -5.28 -17.36
CA ALA A 32 -9.72 -3.89 -17.22
C ALA A 32 -9.30 -3.26 -18.57
N LYS A 33 -8.78 -4.03 -19.52
CA LYS A 33 -8.46 -3.55 -20.88
C LYS A 33 -9.72 -3.21 -21.66
N LEU A 34 -10.80 -3.99 -21.53
CA LEU A 34 -12.09 -3.72 -22.17
C LEU A 34 -12.77 -2.47 -21.61
N ILE A 35 -12.69 -2.27 -20.29
CA ILE A 35 -13.22 -1.05 -19.64
C ILE A 35 -12.46 0.20 -20.11
N ARG A 36 -11.15 0.10 -20.30
CA ARG A 36 -10.32 1.19 -20.81
C ARG A 36 -10.52 1.37 -22.32
N GLY A 37 -10.28 2.58 -22.79
CA GLY A 37 -10.49 2.92 -24.19
C GLY A 37 -10.25 4.40 -24.43
N GLN A 38 -10.51 4.86 -25.64
CA GLN A 38 -10.31 6.25 -26.01
C GLN A 38 -11.21 7.18 -25.18
N LYS A 39 -10.64 8.25 -24.64
CA LYS A 39 -11.37 9.29 -23.90
C LYS A 39 -12.54 9.81 -24.73
N GLY A 40 -13.70 9.98 -24.08
CA GLY A 40 -14.94 10.46 -24.69
C GLY A 40 -15.80 9.35 -25.32
N THR A 41 -15.28 8.13 -25.47
CA THR A 41 -16.10 6.99 -25.91
C THR A 41 -16.94 6.42 -24.78
N THR A 42 -18.02 5.74 -25.11
CA THR A 42 -18.87 5.05 -24.12
C THR A 42 -18.44 3.59 -23.95
N VAL A 43 -18.55 3.08 -22.73
CA VAL A 43 -18.53 1.66 -22.40
C VAL A 43 -19.80 1.31 -21.65
N VAL A 44 -20.40 0.18 -21.98
CA VAL A 44 -21.58 -0.34 -21.28
C VAL A 44 -21.12 -1.40 -20.28
N LEU A 45 -21.47 -1.23 -19.01
CA LEU A 45 -21.25 -2.27 -18.00
C LEU A 45 -22.60 -2.87 -17.63
N THR A 46 -22.75 -4.18 -17.85
CA THR A 46 -23.89 -4.92 -17.33
C THR A 46 -23.54 -5.41 -15.93
N ILE A 47 -24.30 -4.95 -14.94
CA ILE A 47 -24.08 -5.19 -13.52
C ILE A 47 -25.16 -6.13 -13.00
N VAL A 48 -24.72 -7.19 -12.31
CA VAL A 48 -25.58 -7.99 -11.44
C VAL A 48 -25.43 -7.44 -10.03
N ARG A 49 -26.50 -6.83 -9.53
CA ARG A 49 -26.57 -6.25 -8.19
C ARG A 49 -27.42 -7.14 -7.31
N LEU A 50 -26.91 -7.41 -6.10
CA LEU A 50 -27.66 -8.20 -5.13
C LEU A 50 -28.93 -7.47 -4.69
N GLY A 51 -30.06 -8.17 -4.71
CA GLY A 51 -31.37 -7.63 -4.36
C GLY A 51 -32.18 -7.11 -5.56
N GLU A 52 -31.54 -7.03 -6.73
CA GLU A 52 -32.20 -6.71 -8.01
C GLU A 52 -32.42 -8.01 -8.79
N GLU A 53 -33.61 -8.19 -9.36
CA GLU A 53 -33.94 -9.40 -10.12
C GLU A 53 -33.25 -9.41 -11.50
N ASP A 54 -33.20 -8.25 -12.15
CA ASP A 54 -32.66 -8.08 -13.49
C ASP A 54 -31.27 -7.40 -13.49
N PRO A 55 -30.37 -7.79 -14.41
CA PRO A 55 -29.11 -7.07 -14.61
C PRO A 55 -29.35 -5.61 -15.04
N ILE A 56 -28.53 -4.69 -14.50
CA ILE A 56 -28.63 -3.25 -14.77
C ILE A 56 -27.51 -2.84 -15.73
N GLU A 57 -27.83 -2.13 -16.80
CA GLU A 57 -26.83 -1.55 -17.71
C GLU A 57 -26.46 -0.13 -17.31
N PHE A 58 -25.15 0.12 -17.20
CA PHE A 58 -24.60 1.45 -16.97
C PHE A 58 -23.80 1.91 -18.17
N TYR A 59 -24.20 3.05 -18.74
CA TYR A 59 -23.54 3.69 -19.86
C TYR A 59 -22.53 4.71 -19.33
N LEU A 60 -21.24 4.39 -19.44
CA LEU A 60 -20.16 5.18 -18.86
C LEU A 60 -19.35 5.85 -19.96
N THR A 61 -19.22 7.17 -19.91
CA THR A 61 -18.26 7.89 -20.75
C THR A 61 -16.85 7.74 -20.18
N ARG A 62 -15.94 7.16 -20.97
CA ARG A 62 -14.52 7.02 -20.62
C ARG A 62 -13.88 8.40 -20.47
N THR A 63 -13.25 8.64 -19.33
CA THR A 63 -12.52 9.88 -19.03
C THR A 63 -11.17 9.55 -18.41
N ASP A 64 -10.29 10.55 -18.36
CA ASP A 64 -9.05 10.43 -17.61
C ASP A 64 -9.40 10.41 -16.12
N ILE A 65 -9.23 9.26 -15.47
CA ILE A 65 -9.33 9.17 -14.03
C ILE A 65 -7.94 9.48 -13.47
N MET A 66 -7.81 10.64 -12.83
CA MET A 66 -6.64 10.89 -11.99
C MET A 66 -6.72 9.95 -10.79
N VAL A 67 -5.84 8.95 -10.75
CA VAL A 67 -5.62 8.16 -9.55
C VAL A 67 -5.07 9.12 -8.50
N GLN A 68 -5.87 9.39 -7.47
CA GLN A 68 -5.46 10.23 -6.36
C GLN A 68 -4.33 9.54 -5.60
N ASP A 69 -3.30 10.29 -5.28
CA ASP A 69 -2.21 9.82 -4.43
C ASP A 69 -2.71 9.71 -2.98
N VAL A 70 -3.53 10.67 -2.53
CA VAL A 70 -4.25 10.63 -1.25
C VAL A 70 -5.61 9.98 -1.47
N ALA A 71 -5.78 8.74 -1.01
CA ALA A 71 -6.99 7.95 -1.23
C ALA A 71 -8.09 8.24 -0.20
N PHE A 72 -7.72 8.75 0.97
CA PHE A 72 -8.64 9.09 2.06
C PHE A 72 -8.03 10.17 2.96
N ALA A 73 -8.84 11.12 3.42
CA ALA A 73 -8.44 12.19 4.33
C ALA A 73 -9.65 12.77 5.08
N GLU A 74 -9.92 12.29 6.29
CA GLU A 74 -11.04 12.76 7.13
C GLU A 74 -10.68 12.72 8.62
N MET A 75 -11.46 13.42 9.45
CA MET A 75 -11.43 13.25 10.90
C MET A 75 -12.09 11.90 11.25
N ILE A 76 -11.42 11.10 12.07
CA ILE A 76 -11.94 9.79 12.53
C ILE A 76 -12.56 9.87 13.94
N ASP A 77 -12.27 10.94 14.65
CA ASP A 77 -12.88 11.36 15.91
C ASP A 77 -12.76 12.89 16.03
N ASP A 78 -13.12 13.45 17.18
CA ASP A 78 -13.10 14.91 17.40
C ASP A 78 -11.70 15.54 17.35
N ASP A 79 -10.62 14.75 17.40
CA ASP A 79 -9.24 15.24 17.58
C ASP A 79 -8.24 14.70 16.55
N THR A 80 -8.59 13.60 15.86
CA THR A 80 -7.66 12.80 15.07
C THR A 80 -8.03 12.82 13.59
N GLY A 81 -7.13 13.34 12.77
CA GLY A 81 -7.20 13.22 11.32
C GLY A 81 -6.49 11.96 10.83
N TYR A 82 -7.06 11.33 9.82
CA TYR A 82 -6.53 10.12 9.20
C TYR A 82 -6.32 10.34 7.71
N ILE A 83 -5.07 10.18 7.25
CA ILE A 83 -4.71 10.31 5.83
C ILE A 83 -4.15 8.99 5.31
N VAL A 84 -4.68 8.50 4.20
CA VAL A 84 -4.13 7.35 3.46
C VAL A 84 -3.41 7.85 2.21
N LEU A 85 -2.08 7.84 2.25
CA LEU A 85 -1.24 8.19 1.11
C LEU A 85 -0.78 6.91 0.42
N THR A 86 -1.27 6.67 -0.80
CA THR A 86 -1.05 5.41 -1.52
C THR A 86 0.13 5.44 -2.48
N ARG A 87 0.57 6.64 -2.89
CA ARG A 87 1.71 6.80 -3.81
C ARG A 87 2.36 8.17 -3.69
N PHE A 88 3.65 8.24 -4.02
CA PHE A 88 4.39 9.50 -4.12
C PHE A 88 4.55 9.92 -5.59
N SER A 89 3.45 10.25 -6.27
CA SER A 89 3.53 10.84 -7.61
C SER A 89 3.84 12.35 -7.55
N LYS A 90 3.87 13.00 -8.72
CA LYS A 90 4.10 14.46 -8.81
C LYS A 90 2.99 15.26 -8.12
N ASN A 91 1.77 14.73 -8.01
CA ASN A 91 0.62 15.42 -7.42
C ASN A 91 0.53 15.24 -5.90
N ALA A 92 1.12 14.17 -5.35
CA ALA A 92 1.08 13.81 -3.94
C ALA A 92 1.35 14.99 -2.98
N PRO A 93 2.36 15.86 -3.18
CA PRO A 93 2.59 16.98 -2.26
C PRO A 93 1.41 17.96 -2.19
N ARG A 94 0.79 18.26 -3.33
CA ARG A 94 -0.37 19.17 -3.41
C ARG A 94 -1.62 18.55 -2.80
N GLU A 95 -1.84 17.25 -3.02
CA GLU A 95 -2.96 16.52 -2.43
C GLU A 95 -2.80 16.40 -0.92
N MET A 96 -1.59 16.11 -0.43
CA MET A 96 -1.26 16.11 0.99
C MET A 96 -1.44 17.49 1.62
N GLU A 97 -1.00 18.57 0.96
CA GLU A 97 -1.21 19.93 1.45
C GLU A 97 -2.70 20.25 1.59
N THR A 98 -3.50 19.91 0.58
CA THR A 98 -4.96 20.09 0.62
C THR A 98 -5.60 19.31 1.78
N ALA A 99 -5.23 18.03 1.93
CA ALA A 99 -5.72 17.17 3.00
C ALA A 99 -5.37 17.73 4.39
N LEU A 100 -4.11 18.11 4.62
CA LEU A 100 -3.66 18.69 5.87
C LEU A 100 -4.38 20.00 6.19
N ARG A 101 -4.54 20.90 5.22
CA ARG A 101 -5.29 22.16 5.43
C ARG A 101 -6.74 21.89 5.82
N SER A 102 -7.39 20.92 5.18
CA SER A 102 -8.77 20.53 5.51
C SER A 102 -8.89 20.05 6.95
N LEU A 103 -7.97 19.20 7.41
CA LEU A 103 -7.96 18.67 8.78
C LEU A 103 -7.56 19.73 9.82
N ILE A 104 -6.60 20.60 9.50
CA ILE A 104 -6.21 21.73 10.36
C ILE A 104 -7.40 22.69 10.57
N ASN A 105 -8.20 22.96 9.52
CA ASN A 105 -9.41 23.77 9.62
C ASN A 105 -10.54 23.12 10.44
N GLN A 106 -10.40 21.83 10.76
CA GLN A 106 -11.29 21.06 11.63
C GLN A 106 -10.66 20.84 13.02
N ASP A 107 -9.68 21.68 13.40
CA ASP A 107 -9.03 21.69 14.71
C ASP A 107 -8.31 20.39 15.12
N MET A 108 -7.83 19.61 14.13
CA MET A 108 -7.06 18.38 14.35
C MET A 108 -5.81 18.58 15.24
N ASN A 109 -5.69 17.84 16.35
CA ASN A 109 -4.47 17.81 17.17
C ASN A 109 -3.65 16.51 17.05
N ASN A 110 -4.21 15.45 16.45
CA ASN A 110 -3.49 14.20 16.16
C ASN A 110 -3.60 13.83 14.68
N LEU A 111 -2.51 13.35 14.09
CA LEU A 111 -2.47 12.88 12.71
C LEU A 111 -2.02 11.41 12.67
N ILE A 112 -2.86 10.56 12.08
CA ILE A 112 -2.48 9.22 11.65
C ILE A 112 -2.23 9.26 10.13
N LEU A 113 -0.99 8.99 9.73
CA LEU A 113 -0.59 8.89 8.34
C LEU A 113 -0.38 7.43 7.95
N ASP A 114 -1.26 6.89 7.12
CA ASP A 114 -1.18 5.52 6.65
C ASP A 114 -0.37 5.41 5.36
N LEU A 115 0.76 4.69 5.45
CA LEU A 115 1.65 4.35 4.35
C LEU A 115 1.71 2.83 4.09
N ARG A 116 0.79 2.06 4.70
CA ARG A 116 0.70 0.60 4.46
C ARG A 116 0.47 0.35 2.97
N ASN A 117 1.19 -0.63 2.44
CA ASN A 117 1.15 -1.02 1.01
C ASN A 117 1.51 0.10 0.02
N ASN A 118 2.10 1.21 0.47
CA ASN A 118 2.59 2.26 -0.43
C ASN A 118 4.03 1.93 -0.89
N PRO A 119 4.25 1.56 -2.16
CA PRO A 119 5.57 1.16 -2.67
C PRO A 119 6.53 2.34 -2.89
N GLY A 120 6.10 3.55 -2.54
CA GLY A 120 6.84 4.78 -2.67
C GLY A 120 6.54 5.52 -3.97
N GLY A 121 7.58 6.10 -4.57
CA GLY A 121 7.45 6.92 -5.77
C GLY A 121 8.63 7.87 -5.94
N LEU A 122 8.36 9.10 -6.34
CA LEU A 122 9.36 10.11 -6.62
C LEU A 122 10.00 10.61 -5.32
N LEU A 123 11.34 10.63 -5.28
CA LEU A 123 12.09 11.19 -4.14
C LEU A 123 11.72 12.66 -3.89
N ALA A 124 11.57 13.46 -4.96
CA ALA A 124 11.19 14.86 -4.85
C ALA A 124 9.82 15.03 -4.15
N ALA A 125 8.85 14.19 -4.48
CA ALA A 125 7.53 14.21 -3.83
C ALA A 125 7.62 13.85 -2.35
N ALA A 126 8.47 12.88 -1.97
CA ALA A 126 8.71 12.55 -0.57
C ALA A 126 9.30 13.73 0.22
N ILE A 127 10.26 14.44 -0.36
CA ILE A 127 10.87 15.64 0.23
C ILE A 127 9.83 16.75 0.38
N ASP A 128 9.03 17.01 -0.66
CA ASP A 128 8.02 18.07 -0.61
C ASP A 128 6.94 17.77 0.42
N VAL A 129 6.52 16.50 0.58
CA VAL A 129 5.62 16.07 1.66
C VAL A 129 6.27 16.23 3.04
N LEU A 130 7.55 15.88 3.19
CA LEU A 130 8.30 16.10 4.44
C LEU A 130 8.38 17.59 4.80
N GLU A 131 8.55 18.49 3.83
CA GLU A 131 8.58 19.94 4.07
C GLU A 131 7.24 20.49 4.62
N LEU A 132 6.13 19.76 4.47
CA LEU A 132 4.84 20.13 5.09
C LEU A 132 4.80 19.83 6.60
N ILE A 133 5.67 18.93 7.08
CA ILE A 133 5.61 18.34 8.43
C ILE A 133 6.84 18.70 9.27
N ILE A 134 8.02 18.76 8.65
CA ILE A 134 9.31 18.91 9.32
C ILE A 134 9.75 20.37 9.37
N PRO A 135 10.19 20.89 10.54
CA PRO A 135 10.70 22.25 10.68
C PRO A 135 11.78 22.63 9.67
N LYS A 136 11.77 23.88 9.24
CA LYS A 136 12.79 24.47 8.37
C LYS A 136 14.19 24.28 8.98
N GLY A 137 15.15 23.88 8.16
CA GLY A 137 16.55 23.72 8.55
C GLY A 137 16.93 22.33 9.04
N GLU A 138 15.96 21.44 9.33
CA GLU A 138 16.25 20.05 9.68
C GLU A 138 16.76 19.27 8.45
N LYS A 139 17.76 18.43 8.66
CA LYS A 139 18.25 17.50 7.63
C LYS A 139 17.20 16.41 7.42
N LEU A 140 16.76 16.25 6.17
CA LEU A 140 15.77 15.24 5.79
C LEU A 140 16.47 13.94 5.38
N LEU A 141 17.42 14.00 4.46
CA LEU A 141 18.22 12.86 4.05
C LEU A 141 19.48 13.30 3.33
N TRP A 142 20.39 12.37 3.08
CA TRP A 142 21.46 12.56 2.11
C TRP A 142 21.70 11.30 1.30
N THR A 143 22.31 11.49 0.14
CA THR A 143 22.69 10.41 -0.77
C THR A 143 24.20 10.27 -0.82
N LYS A 144 24.67 9.04 -0.98
CA LYS A 144 26.07 8.71 -1.23
C LYS A 144 26.14 7.75 -2.41
N GLY A 145 26.70 8.22 -3.53
CA GLY A 145 26.90 7.44 -4.73
C GLY A 145 28.38 7.30 -5.08
N ARG A 146 28.64 6.66 -6.23
CA ARG A 146 30.00 6.50 -6.76
C ARG A 146 30.60 7.84 -7.21
N ASN A 147 29.79 8.69 -7.83
CA ASN A 147 30.22 9.96 -8.39
C ASN A 147 29.79 11.11 -7.47
N LYS A 148 30.51 12.24 -7.52
CA LYS A 148 30.24 13.40 -6.65
C LYS A 148 28.85 13.98 -6.85
N GLU A 149 28.32 13.92 -8.07
CA GLU A 149 26.99 14.44 -8.44
C GLU A 149 25.86 13.62 -7.80
N SER A 150 26.15 12.37 -7.41
CA SER A 150 25.22 11.51 -6.67
C SER A 150 25.24 11.75 -5.16
N ASN A 151 26.15 12.60 -4.68
CA ASN A 151 26.21 12.99 -3.27
C ASN A 151 25.45 14.30 -3.08
N ARG A 152 24.29 14.21 -2.40
CA ARG A 152 23.40 15.35 -2.19
C ARG A 152 22.89 15.33 -0.77
N GLU A 153 22.80 16.50 -0.16
CA GLU A 153 22.06 16.69 1.09
C GLU A 153 20.72 17.35 0.80
N PHE A 154 19.70 16.94 1.53
CA PHE A 154 18.36 17.48 1.46
C PHE A 154 17.97 17.99 2.85
N ILE A 155 17.69 19.28 2.94
CA ILE A 155 17.34 20.00 4.16
C ILE A 155 15.95 20.60 3.94
N SER A 156 15.10 20.61 4.96
CA SER A 156 13.77 21.25 4.89
C SER A 156 13.93 22.76 4.66
N ARG A 157 13.38 23.28 3.55
CA ARG A 157 13.58 24.69 3.16
C ARG A 157 12.44 25.61 3.59
N LYS A 158 11.27 25.05 3.89
CA LYS A 158 10.03 25.79 4.17
C LYS A 158 9.64 25.64 5.62
N ASN A 159 8.88 26.61 6.14
CA ASN A 159 8.20 26.41 7.41
C ASN A 159 7.12 25.34 7.20
N PRO A 160 6.96 24.39 8.14
CA PRO A 160 5.97 23.33 8.02
C PRO A 160 4.57 23.92 8.05
N LEU A 161 3.66 23.27 7.34
CA LEU A 161 2.23 23.57 7.42
C LEU A 161 1.65 23.09 8.76
N LEU A 162 2.12 21.92 9.22
CA LEU A 162 1.65 21.30 10.45
C LEU A 162 2.36 21.89 11.67
N ASP A 163 1.58 22.36 12.66
CA ASP A 163 2.13 22.82 13.94
C ASP A 163 2.90 21.67 14.62
N TYR A 164 4.01 22.01 15.29
CA TYR A 164 4.83 21.04 16.01
C TYR A 164 4.08 20.34 17.15
N LYS A 165 3.04 20.96 17.71
CA LYS A 165 2.19 20.39 18.77
C LYS A 165 1.32 19.22 18.29
N VAL A 166 0.99 19.16 16.99
CA VAL A 166 0.19 18.07 16.44
C VAL A 166 0.98 16.77 16.56
N LYS A 167 0.42 15.76 17.22
CA LYS A 167 1.07 14.45 17.40
C LYS A 167 0.93 13.63 16.13
N ILE A 168 1.96 12.88 15.74
CA ILE A 168 1.95 12.09 14.49
C ILE A 168 2.23 10.62 14.79
N ALA A 169 1.37 9.74 14.27
CA ALA A 169 1.63 8.31 14.14
C ALA A 169 1.65 7.93 12.65
N VAL A 170 2.67 7.19 12.22
CA VAL A 170 2.80 6.71 10.84
C VAL A 170 2.60 5.20 10.80
N LEU A 171 1.63 4.72 10.02
CA LEU A 171 1.37 3.29 9.85
C LEU A 171 2.18 2.72 8.68
N ILE A 172 2.88 1.63 8.91
CA ILE A 172 3.69 0.94 7.90
C ILE A 172 3.50 -0.59 7.94
N ASN A 173 3.81 -1.25 6.83
CA ASN A 173 3.93 -2.71 6.76
C ASN A 173 5.00 -3.13 5.75
N GLU A 174 5.14 -4.43 5.44
CA GLU A 174 6.16 -4.90 4.50
C GLU A 174 6.00 -4.33 3.07
N GLY A 175 4.81 -3.82 2.73
CA GLY A 175 4.54 -3.16 1.45
C GLY A 175 4.96 -1.68 1.41
N SER A 176 5.30 -1.08 2.55
CA SER A 176 5.82 0.29 2.62
C SER A 176 7.27 0.32 2.14
N ALA A 177 7.55 1.00 1.02
CA ALA A 177 8.88 0.98 0.39
C ALA A 177 9.35 2.36 -0.09
N SER A 178 10.68 2.53 -0.22
CA SER A 178 11.31 3.67 -0.87
C SER A 178 10.88 5.02 -0.27
N ALA A 179 10.11 5.83 -0.98
CA ALA A 179 9.64 7.14 -0.50
C ALA A 179 8.82 7.03 0.80
N SER A 180 8.04 5.97 0.99
CA SER A 180 7.32 5.70 2.23
C SER A 180 8.26 5.50 3.42
N GLU A 181 9.40 4.83 3.17
CA GLU A 181 10.42 4.57 4.18
C GLU A 181 11.24 5.82 4.50
N ILE A 182 11.45 6.70 3.50
CA ILE A 182 12.03 8.02 3.72
C ILE A 182 11.10 8.85 4.61
N LEU A 183 9.81 8.96 4.26
CA LEU A 183 8.86 9.76 5.05
C LEU A 183 8.73 9.26 6.49
N SER A 184 8.45 7.97 6.69
CA SER A 184 8.34 7.36 8.02
C SER A 184 9.65 7.40 8.81
N GLY A 185 10.78 7.07 8.17
CA GLY A 185 12.10 7.07 8.81
C GLY A 185 12.56 8.45 9.24
N VAL A 186 12.31 9.49 8.46
CA VAL A 186 12.65 10.88 8.84
C VAL A 186 11.79 11.37 9.99
N ILE A 187 10.49 11.08 9.97
CA ILE A 187 9.58 11.42 11.08
C ILE A 187 10.03 10.72 12.37
N GLN A 188 10.44 9.45 12.27
CA GLN A 188 10.99 8.68 13.40
C GLN A 188 12.32 9.25 13.89
N ASP A 189 13.29 9.43 13.00
CA ASP A 189 14.66 9.83 13.33
C ASP A 189 14.74 11.25 13.93
N LEU A 190 13.84 12.15 13.54
CA LEU A 190 13.76 13.51 14.07
C LEU A 190 12.86 13.63 15.31
N ASP A 191 12.27 12.52 15.76
CA ASP A 191 11.29 12.50 16.85
C ASP A 191 10.11 13.44 16.61
N ARG A 192 9.72 13.61 15.34
CA ARG A 192 8.50 14.33 14.98
C ARG A 192 7.26 13.47 15.22
N GLY A 193 7.40 12.15 15.21
CA GLY A 193 6.32 11.21 15.44
C GLY A 193 6.81 9.79 15.72
N ILE A 194 5.85 8.88 15.88
CA ILE A 194 6.09 7.45 16.08
C ILE A 194 5.66 6.65 14.85
N VAL A 195 6.28 5.49 14.67
CA VAL A 195 5.99 4.54 13.60
C VAL A 195 5.35 3.28 14.19
N ILE A 196 4.24 2.83 13.62
CA ILE A 196 3.43 1.72 14.12
C ILE A 196 3.20 0.70 12.99
N GLY A 197 3.24 -0.60 13.29
CA GLY A 197 2.86 -1.65 12.34
C GLY A 197 3.90 -2.76 12.22
N ASN A 198 4.31 -3.09 10.99
CA ASN A 198 5.33 -4.10 10.72
C ASN A 198 6.56 -3.50 10.03
N LYS A 199 7.70 -4.21 10.11
CA LYS A 199 8.96 -3.81 9.45
C LYS A 199 8.71 -3.53 7.96
N SER A 200 9.19 -2.40 7.46
CA SER A 200 9.01 -2.00 6.06
C SER A 200 9.88 -2.82 5.10
N PHE A 201 9.74 -2.56 3.79
CA PHE A 201 10.38 -3.37 2.74
C PHE A 201 11.92 -3.42 2.80
N GLY A 202 12.57 -2.29 3.10
CA GLY A 202 14.02 -2.14 3.17
C GLY A 202 14.70 -1.67 1.89
N LYS A 203 14.12 -0.70 1.17
CA LYS A 203 14.72 -0.13 -0.05
C LYS A 203 15.41 1.20 0.23
N GLY A 204 16.71 1.13 0.52
CA GLY A 204 17.63 2.24 0.76
C GLY A 204 18.40 2.76 -0.47
N LEU A 205 17.91 2.49 -1.69
CA LEU A 205 18.61 2.78 -2.95
C LEU A 205 17.91 3.86 -3.78
N VAL A 206 18.71 4.75 -4.37
CA VAL A 206 18.27 5.77 -5.32
C VAL A 206 18.56 5.29 -6.73
N GLN A 207 17.56 5.41 -7.61
CA GLN A 207 17.65 5.02 -9.00
C GLN A 207 17.50 6.24 -9.89
N SER A 208 18.41 6.39 -10.85
CA SER A 208 18.36 7.40 -11.90
C SER A 208 17.87 6.76 -13.20
N VAL A 209 17.09 7.50 -13.98
CA VAL A 209 16.62 7.08 -15.30
C VAL A 209 17.43 7.83 -16.36
N TYR A 210 18.07 7.09 -17.25
CA TYR A 210 18.86 7.60 -18.35
C TYR A 210 18.15 7.25 -19.66
N GLY A 211 17.76 8.25 -20.44
CA GLY A 211 17.21 8.02 -21.78
C GLY A 211 18.26 7.39 -22.67
N ILE A 212 17.90 6.30 -23.36
CA ILE A 212 18.74 5.71 -24.41
C ILE A 212 18.29 6.28 -25.76
N ASP A 213 16.98 6.32 -26.00
CA ASP A 213 16.34 6.98 -27.14
C ASP A 213 14.92 7.43 -26.78
N GLN A 214 14.09 7.79 -27.77
CA GLN A 214 12.73 8.29 -27.56
C GLN A 214 11.81 7.30 -26.82
N ASN A 215 12.03 6.00 -26.93
CA ASN A 215 11.13 4.96 -26.41
C ASN A 215 11.78 4.09 -25.32
N ARG A 216 13.10 4.17 -25.14
CA ARG A 216 13.85 3.32 -24.23
C ARG A 216 14.59 4.15 -23.19
N SER A 217 14.54 3.68 -21.94
CA SER A 217 15.25 4.28 -20.82
C SER A 217 15.87 3.21 -19.94
N LEU A 218 17.05 3.51 -19.41
CA LEU A 218 17.77 2.66 -18.47
C LEU A 218 17.57 3.19 -17.05
N LYS A 219 17.08 2.34 -16.15
CA LYS A 219 16.97 2.67 -14.73
C LYS A 219 18.13 2.04 -13.97
N VAL A 220 19.05 2.87 -13.46
CA VAL A 220 20.29 2.42 -12.79
C VAL A 220 20.30 2.88 -11.35
N THR A 221 20.71 2.00 -10.44
CA THR A 221 21.01 2.38 -9.05
C THR A 221 22.29 3.21 -8.99
N THR A 222 22.20 4.46 -8.54
CA THR A 222 23.29 5.43 -8.56
C THR A 222 23.81 5.81 -7.17
N ALA A 223 22.95 5.70 -6.15
CA ALA A 223 23.32 6.04 -4.78
C ALA A 223 22.57 5.21 -3.74
N LYS A 224 23.12 5.20 -2.53
CA LYS A 224 22.42 4.86 -1.30
C LYS A 224 21.87 6.15 -0.68
N TYR A 225 20.72 6.11 -0.02
CA TYR A 225 20.28 7.22 0.83
C TYR A 225 20.37 6.84 2.31
N TYR A 226 20.54 7.86 3.13
CA TYR A 226 20.65 7.77 4.58
C TYR A 226 19.68 8.79 5.19
N ILE A 227 19.08 8.42 6.30
CA ILE A 227 18.12 9.24 7.06
C ILE A 227 18.79 9.84 8.30
N PRO A 228 18.17 10.83 8.97
CA PRO A 228 18.85 11.77 9.86
C PRO A 228 19.68 11.14 10.98
N SER A 229 19.34 9.95 11.46
CA SER A 229 20.11 9.25 12.48
C SER A 229 21.48 8.74 12.01
N GLY A 230 21.81 8.81 10.73
CA GLY A 230 23.00 8.15 10.18
C GLY A 230 22.70 6.85 9.44
N ARG A 231 21.51 6.28 9.61
CA ARG A 231 21.26 4.88 9.22
C ARG A 231 20.96 4.71 7.74
N LEU A 232 21.56 3.68 7.18
CA LEU A 232 21.16 3.10 5.90
C LEU A 232 20.09 2.05 6.16
N ILE A 233 18.93 2.18 5.55
CA ILE A 233 17.83 1.23 5.74
C ILE A 233 17.82 0.10 4.71
N GLN A 234 18.73 0.13 3.72
CA GLN A 234 18.79 -0.89 2.67
C GLN A 234 18.95 -2.27 3.30
N LYS A 235 17.99 -3.16 3.04
CA LYS A 235 18.09 -4.56 3.40
C LYS A 235 19.30 -5.17 2.68
N PRO A 236 20.14 -5.98 3.36
CA PRO A 236 21.17 -6.78 2.72
C PRO A 236 20.53 -7.52 1.55
N ASP A 237 21.17 -7.39 0.39
CA ASP A 237 20.61 -7.91 -0.85
C ASP A 237 20.65 -9.45 -0.88
N TYR A 238 19.92 -10.04 -1.83
CA TYR A 238 20.06 -11.45 -2.24
C TYR A 238 21.31 -11.69 -3.10
N LEU A 239 22.08 -10.64 -3.42
CA LEU A 239 23.25 -10.71 -4.27
C LEU A 239 24.47 -11.21 -3.48
N ASN A 240 25.08 -12.26 -4.02
CA ASN A 240 26.30 -12.89 -3.51
C ASN A 240 27.31 -11.87 -2.97
N GLU A 241 27.76 -12.07 -1.73
CA GLU A 241 28.75 -11.23 -1.01
C GLU A 241 30.03 -10.96 -1.83
N LYS A 242 30.33 -11.82 -2.81
CA LYS A 242 31.46 -11.68 -3.74
C LYS A 242 31.41 -10.43 -4.64
N VAL A 243 30.26 -9.76 -4.78
CA VAL A 243 30.08 -8.61 -5.69
C VAL A 243 30.03 -7.26 -4.94
N VAL A 244 29.63 -7.25 -3.67
CA VAL A 244 29.39 -6.01 -2.90
C VAL A 244 30.40 -5.87 -1.76
N LYS A 245 31.36 -4.94 -1.91
CA LYS A 245 32.19 -4.48 -0.78
C LYS A 245 31.38 -3.48 0.07
N ASN A 246 31.45 -3.60 1.41
CA ASN A 246 30.77 -2.78 2.42
C ASN A 246 29.25 -3.03 2.56
N VAL A 247 28.89 -4.26 2.96
CA VAL A 247 27.56 -4.57 3.49
C VAL A 247 27.43 -3.94 4.87
N VAL A 248 26.42 -3.08 5.06
CA VAL A 248 26.03 -2.65 6.41
C VAL A 248 25.22 -3.80 6.99
N LEU A 249 25.70 -4.38 8.09
CA LEU A 249 25.05 -5.52 8.74
C LEU A 249 23.65 -5.09 9.25
N GLU A 250 22.67 -5.99 9.12
CA GLU A 250 21.48 -5.94 9.99
C GLU A 250 21.99 -5.86 11.43
N ASP A 251 21.42 -4.96 12.24
CA ASP A 251 21.80 -4.65 13.64
C ASP A 251 22.81 -3.52 13.91
N SER A 252 23.16 -2.70 12.91
CA SER A 252 23.78 -1.41 13.24
C SER A 252 22.79 -0.55 14.05
N VAL A 253 23.16 -0.24 15.29
CA VAL A 253 22.36 0.55 16.24
C VAL A 253 22.64 2.03 16.03
N PHE A 254 21.57 2.82 15.93
CA PHE A 254 21.59 4.26 15.83
C PHE A 254 20.63 4.86 16.85
N THR A 255 20.62 6.19 16.93
CA THR A 255 19.80 6.91 17.88
C THR A 255 19.05 8.03 17.16
N THR A 256 17.76 8.17 17.43
CA THR A 256 16.96 9.32 16.97
C THR A 256 17.43 10.61 17.67
N LYS A 257 17.01 11.77 17.19
CA LYS A 257 17.39 13.08 17.74
C LYS A 257 17.08 13.21 19.25
N GLY A 258 16.00 12.59 19.70
CA GLY A 258 15.47 12.53 21.06
C GLY A 258 15.89 11.29 21.84
N GLY A 259 16.78 10.45 21.32
CA GLY A 259 17.42 9.38 22.11
C GLY A 259 16.85 7.97 21.95
N ARG A 260 15.83 7.74 21.10
CA ARG A 260 15.29 6.39 20.89
C ARG A 260 16.26 5.53 20.10
N ILE A 261 16.33 4.24 20.46
CA ILE A 261 17.16 3.27 19.75
C ILE A 261 16.47 2.87 18.46
N VAL A 262 17.18 2.99 17.33
CA VAL A 262 16.70 2.59 16.01
C VAL A 262 17.75 1.78 15.27
N LYS A 263 17.32 0.88 14.38
CA LYS A 263 18.22 -0.01 13.63
C LYS A 263 18.28 0.37 12.15
N GLY A 264 19.45 0.16 11.54
CA GLY A 264 19.62 0.15 10.09
C GLY A 264 19.50 -1.25 9.47
N GLY A 265 19.66 -1.33 8.15
CA GLY A 265 19.88 -2.59 7.44
C GLY A 265 18.65 -3.43 7.12
N GLY A 266 17.42 -2.93 7.22
CA GLY A 266 16.26 -3.79 6.93
C GLY A 266 14.94 -3.07 6.73
N GLY A 267 14.98 -1.79 6.35
CA GLY A 267 13.82 -0.92 6.38
C GLY A 267 13.66 -0.22 7.72
N ILE A 268 12.51 0.41 7.87
CA ILE A 268 12.05 1.06 9.09
C ILE A 268 11.45 0.00 9.98
N TYR A 269 12.05 -0.16 11.16
CA TYR A 269 11.47 -0.93 12.24
C TYR A 269 10.53 -0.02 13.03
N PRO A 270 9.27 -0.42 13.26
CA PRO A 270 8.31 0.42 13.95
C PRO A 270 8.67 0.57 15.43
N ASP A 271 8.27 1.69 16.03
CA ASP A 271 8.35 1.93 17.47
C ASP A 271 7.36 1.05 18.24
N TYR A 272 6.21 0.76 17.62
CA TYR A 272 5.23 -0.19 18.12
C TYR A 272 4.94 -1.26 17.07
N VAL A 273 5.38 -2.48 17.34
CA VAL A 273 5.11 -3.64 16.48
C VAL A 273 3.66 -4.08 16.69
N VAL A 274 2.88 -4.14 15.62
CA VAL A 274 1.57 -4.77 15.64
C VAL A 274 1.75 -6.23 15.25
N GLU A 275 1.45 -7.14 16.17
CA GLU A 275 1.51 -8.57 15.89
C GLU A 275 0.46 -8.94 14.85
N ASN A 276 0.90 -9.52 13.75
CA ASN A 276 -0.02 -10.10 12.77
C ASN A 276 -0.71 -11.30 13.42
N ILE A 277 -2.03 -11.24 13.53
CA ILE A 277 -2.83 -12.36 13.98
C ILE A 277 -2.57 -13.52 13.00
N GLN A 278 -1.93 -14.59 13.48
CA GLN A 278 -1.73 -15.77 12.66
C GLN A 278 -3.07 -16.42 12.38
N VAL A 279 -3.53 -16.27 11.14
CA VAL A 279 -4.78 -16.83 10.69
C VAL A 279 -4.58 -18.26 10.16
N GLY A 280 -5.48 -19.16 10.56
CA GLY A 280 -5.44 -20.55 10.15
C GLY A 280 -5.68 -20.75 8.64
N PRO A 281 -5.39 -21.95 8.10
CA PRO A 281 -5.55 -22.26 6.68
C PRO A 281 -6.93 -21.91 6.10
N LEU A 282 -8.00 -22.17 6.87
CA LEU A 282 -9.37 -21.85 6.49
C LEU A 282 -9.56 -20.34 6.28
N THR A 283 -9.13 -19.52 7.24
CA THR A 283 -9.26 -18.07 7.17
C THR A 283 -8.46 -17.49 6.01
N ARG A 284 -7.25 -18.00 5.73
CA ARG A 284 -6.46 -17.60 4.55
C ARG A 284 -7.19 -17.92 3.25
N GLU A 285 -7.78 -19.10 3.17
CA GLU A 285 -8.54 -19.50 1.98
C GLU A 285 -9.79 -18.62 1.80
N CYS A 286 -10.48 -18.28 2.89
CA CYS A 286 -11.61 -17.35 2.87
C CYS A 286 -11.18 -15.96 2.37
N TRP A 287 -10.01 -15.45 2.76
CA TRP A 287 -9.47 -14.20 2.20
C TRP A 287 -9.11 -14.33 0.72
N ARG A 288 -8.43 -15.41 0.32
CA ARG A 288 -8.00 -15.64 -1.06
C ARG A 288 -9.17 -15.76 -2.03
N LYS A 289 -10.24 -16.41 -1.61
CA LYS A 289 -11.50 -16.57 -2.37
C LYS A 289 -12.48 -15.42 -2.16
N SER A 290 -12.10 -14.40 -1.37
CA SER A 290 -12.94 -13.25 -1.01
C SER A 290 -14.27 -13.62 -0.33
N TYR A 291 -14.36 -14.77 0.34
CA TYR A 291 -15.59 -15.25 0.98
C TYR A 291 -16.11 -14.33 2.08
N PHE A 292 -15.23 -13.64 2.81
CA PHE A 292 -15.67 -12.62 3.77
C PHE A 292 -16.43 -11.48 3.09
N PHE A 293 -15.89 -10.97 1.97
CA PHE A 293 -16.51 -9.88 1.23
C PHE A 293 -17.81 -10.34 0.57
N SER A 294 -17.81 -11.51 -0.07
CA SER A 294 -19.01 -12.08 -0.69
C SER A 294 -20.12 -12.33 0.33
N PHE A 295 -19.79 -12.91 1.48
CA PHE A 295 -20.74 -13.10 2.57
C PHE A 295 -21.28 -11.77 3.11
N ALA A 296 -20.41 -10.79 3.36
CA ALA A 296 -20.82 -9.47 3.82
C ALA A 296 -21.75 -8.79 2.81
N ARG A 297 -21.45 -8.89 1.51
CA ARG A 297 -22.31 -8.41 0.43
C ARG A 297 -23.69 -9.08 0.47
N GLU A 298 -23.71 -10.41 0.54
CA GLU A 298 -24.94 -11.22 0.54
C GLU A 298 -25.85 -10.97 1.76
N ASN A 299 -25.27 -10.52 2.88
CA ASN A 299 -25.99 -10.28 4.12
C ASN A 299 -26.16 -8.78 4.44
N LYS A 300 -25.70 -7.87 3.56
CA LYS A 300 -25.66 -6.43 3.81
C LYS A 300 -27.04 -5.86 4.15
N ASN A 301 -28.09 -6.30 3.46
CA ASN A 301 -29.45 -5.77 3.64
C ASN A 301 -30.06 -6.10 5.01
N GLY A 302 -29.41 -6.95 5.81
CA GLY A 302 -29.83 -7.26 7.18
C GLY A 302 -29.25 -6.32 8.24
N PHE A 303 -28.42 -5.34 7.87
CA PHE A 303 -27.71 -4.48 8.81
C PHE A 303 -27.70 -3.02 8.33
N GLU A 304 -28.06 -2.08 9.20
CA GLU A 304 -28.01 -0.65 8.89
C GLU A 304 -26.72 -0.01 9.42
N THR A 305 -26.24 -0.51 10.56
CA THR A 305 -25.05 0.00 11.26
C THR A 305 -24.02 -1.09 11.53
N PHE A 306 -22.79 -0.69 11.83
CA PHE A 306 -21.75 -1.63 12.26
C PHE A 306 -22.09 -2.29 13.61
N ASP A 307 -22.76 -1.57 14.49
CA ASP A 307 -23.20 -2.11 15.78
C ASP A 307 -24.24 -3.22 15.60
N ASP A 308 -25.11 -3.14 14.59
CA ASP A 308 -26.05 -4.22 14.27
C ASP A 308 -25.31 -5.52 13.92
N VAL A 309 -24.21 -5.39 13.17
CA VAL A 309 -23.35 -6.52 12.79
C VAL A 309 -22.68 -7.13 14.03
N LEU A 310 -22.12 -6.29 14.90
CA LEU A 310 -21.47 -6.76 16.14
C LEU A 310 -22.44 -7.45 17.10
N ASN A 311 -23.71 -7.02 17.09
CA ASN A 311 -24.75 -7.56 17.96
C ASN A 311 -25.44 -8.82 17.40
N ASP A 312 -25.23 -9.21 16.14
CA ASP A 312 -25.78 -10.44 15.58
C ASP A 312 -25.04 -11.69 16.07
N LYS A 313 -25.57 -12.27 17.15
CA LYS A 313 -25.06 -13.51 17.75
C LYS A 313 -25.04 -14.72 16.81
N LYS A 314 -25.76 -14.68 15.69
CA LYS A 314 -25.86 -15.78 14.71
C LYS A 314 -24.99 -15.56 13.48
N ILE A 315 -24.28 -14.43 13.37
CA ILE A 315 -23.49 -14.11 12.16
C ILE A 315 -22.43 -15.18 11.86
N MET A 316 -21.80 -15.73 12.90
CA MET A 316 -20.82 -16.81 12.77
C MET A 316 -21.44 -18.13 12.30
N ASP A 317 -22.65 -18.46 12.76
CA ASP A 317 -23.39 -19.65 12.30
C ASP A 317 -23.81 -19.51 10.84
N LYS A 318 -24.28 -18.31 10.45
CA LYS A 318 -24.62 -17.98 9.06
C LYS A 318 -23.38 -18.11 8.17
N PHE A 319 -22.24 -17.57 8.59
CA PHE A 319 -20.98 -17.68 7.84
C PHE A 319 -20.49 -19.12 7.76
N SER A 320 -20.58 -19.90 8.84
CA SER A 320 -20.26 -21.33 8.82
C SER A 320 -21.11 -22.11 7.81
N LYS A 321 -22.41 -21.84 7.74
CA LYS A 321 -23.30 -22.44 6.73
C LYS A 321 -22.93 -22.00 5.31
N TYR A 322 -22.63 -20.72 5.12
CA TYR A 322 -22.16 -20.20 3.84
C TYR A 322 -20.89 -20.89 3.35
N LEU A 323 -19.92 -21.14 4.24
CA LEU A 323 -18.70 -21.85 3.87
C LEU A 323 -18.97 -23.31 3.47
N LYS A 324 -19.97 -23.97 4.05
CA LYS A 324 -20.34 -25.36 3.69
C LYS A 324 -20.95 -25.48 2.29
N SER A 325 -21.55 -24.41 1.76
CA SER A 325 -22.11 -24.37 0.41
C SER A 325 -21.11 -23.90 -0.65
N ASN A 326 -19.86 -23.59 -0.27
CA ASN A 326 -18.81 -23.12 -1.17
C ASN A 326 -17.63 -24.10 -1.21
N GLU A 327 -16.92 -24.14 -2.34
CA GLU A 327 -15.73 -24.99 -2.49
C GLU A 327 -14.52 -24.40 -1.76
N LEU A 328 -13.98 -25.15 -0.79
CA LEU A 328 -12.80 -24.76 -0.03
C LEU A 328 -11.59 -25.58 -0.46
N ASP A 329 -10.58 -24.94 -1.07
CA ASP A 329 -9.27 -25.54 -1.37
C ASP A 329 -8.29 -25.23 -0.24
N ILE A 330 -8.48 -25.88 0.91
CA ILE A 330 -7.65 -25.63 2.09
C ILE A 330 -6.33 -26.38 1.95
N LYS A 331 -5.26 -25.64 1.66
CA LYS A 331 -3.90 -26.18 1.70
C LYS A 331 -3.37 -26.14 3.14
N ILE A 332 -3.14 -27.31 3.70
CA ILE A 332 -2.45 -27.46 4.99
C ILE A 332 -0.93 -27.36 4.81
N GLU A 333 -0.24 -27.06 5.89
CA GLU A 333 1.23 -27.01 5.91
C GLU A 333 1.81 -28.37 5.46
N GLY A 334 2.82 -28.34 4.61
CA GLY A 334 3.43 -29.55 4.04
C GLY A 334 2.70 -30.17 2.85
N GLN A 335 1.44 -29.80 2.58
CA GLN A 335 0.67 -30.41 1.48
C GLN A 335 1.24 -30.06 0.10
N SER A 336 1.72 -28.83 -0.09
CA SER A 336 2.39 -28.47 -1.36
C SER A 336 3.70 -29.23 -1.56
N GLN A 337 4.46 -29.45 -0.48
CA GLN A 337 5.69 -30.25 -0.52
C GLN A 337 5.39 -31.71 -0.79
N PHE A 338 4.32 -32.25 -0.20
CA PHE A 338 3.81 -33.59 -0.47
C PHE A 338 3.40 -33.77 -1.94
N GLU A 339 2.57 -32.87 -2.49
CA GLU A 339 2.14 -32.96 -3.90
C GLU A 339 3.32 -32.82 -4.86
N GLN A 340 4.25 -31.89 -4.61
CA GLN A 340 5.48 -31.78 -5.39
C GLN A 340 6.35 -33.05 -5.30
N SER A 341 6.39 -33.70 -4.15
CA SER A 341 7.15 -34.94 -3.96
C SER A 341 6.48 -36.10 -4.68
N LYS A 342 5.15 -36.19 -4.62
CA LYS A 342 4.33 -37.16 -5.34
C LYS A 342 4.47 -37.01 -6.86
N GLU A 343 4.37 -35.80 -7.41
CA GLU A 343 4.60 -35.56 -8.84
C GLU A 343 6.02 -35.94 -9.28
N LYS A 344 7.03 -35.63 -8.46
CA LYS A 344 8.42 -36.01 -8.75
C LYS A 344 8.60 -37.53 -8.75
N LEU A 345 7.98 -38.23 -7.81
CA LEU A 345 8.01 -39.70 -7.74
C LEU A 345 7.28 -40.33 -8.94
N GLN A 346 6.09 -39.85 -9.30
CA GLN A 346 5.36 -40.33 -10.48
C GLN A 346 6.18 -40.16 -11.76
N LYS A 347 6.81 -38.99 -11.96
CA LYS A 347 7.71 -38.76 -13.11
C LYS A 347 8.97 -39.63 -13.10
N TYR A 348 9.35 -40.17 -11.95
CA TYR A 348 10.48 -41.08 -11.83
C TYR A 348 10.05 -42.52 -12.20
N ASP A 349 8.87 -42.94 -11.74
CA ASP A 349 8.28 -44.23 -12.08
C ASP A 349 7.93 -44.31 -13.58
N ASP A 350 7.35 -43.26 -14.16
CA ASP A 350 7.02 -43.18 -15.60
C ASP A 350 8.26 -43.18 -16.52
N LYS A 351 9.45 -42.91 -15.97
CA LYS A 351 10.73 -43.00 -16.71
C LYS A 351 11.41 -44.35 -16.56
N ASN A 352 10.97 -45.17 -15.61
CA ASN A 352 11.52 -46.49 -15.32
C ASN A 352 10.57 -47.65 -15.71
N ALA A 353 9.33 -47.33 -16.14
CA ALA A 353 8.42 -48.22 -16.85
C ALA A 353 8.60 -48.08 -18.37
#